data_AF-I3E6F0-F1
#
_entry.id   AF-I3E6F0-F1
#
_cell.length_a   1.000
_cell.length_b   1.000
_cell.length_c   1.000
_cell.angle_alpha   90.00
_cell.angle_beta   90.00
_cell.angle_gamma   90.00
#
_symmetry.space_group_name_H-M   'P 1'
#
loop_
_entity.id
_entity.type
_entity.pdbx_description
1 polymer ?
#
loop_
_entity_poly.entity_id
_entity_poly.type
_entity_poly.pdbx_seq_one_letter_code
_entity_poly.pdbx_strand_id
1 'polypeptide(L)'
;MQQKRYSEMSEYELKQEIAKLNEKARKAEQMGMVNEFAVLERKAAMAKSYLLNPEDFKQGEIYQIEGDPGAYFKINYLNGVFAWGYRLSGTGKEEALPISMLKKLE
;
A
#
# COMPACT_ATOMS: atom_id res chain seq x y z
N MET A 1 -26.66 -1.28 1.00
CA MET A 1 -25.77 -2.34 1.52
C MET A 1 -24.48 -1.68 1.99
N GLN A 2 -24.09 -1.88 3.24
CA GLN A 2 -22.81 -1.38 3.75
C GLN A 2 -21.68 -2.18 3.07
N GLN A 3 -20.71 -1.50 2.45
CA GLN A 3 -19.53 -2.22 1.93
C GLN A 3 -18.75 -2.79 3.12
N LYS A 4 -18.44 -4.08 3.05
CA LYS A 4 -17.60 -4.80 4.01
C LYS A 4 -16.22 -4.12 4.11
N ARG A 5 -15.65 -3.99 5.31
CA ARG A 5 -14.31 -3.42 5.47
C ARG A 5 -13.26 -4.43 4.99
N TYR A 6 -12.12 -3.97 4.48
CA TYR A 6 -11.05 -4.88 4.03
C TYR A 6 -10.56 -5.82 5.13
N SER A 7 -10.53 -5.37 6.39
CA SER A 7 -10.18 -6.19 7.56
C SER A 7 -11.14 -7.34 7.84
N GLU A 8 -12.34 -7.33 7.24
CA GLU A 8 -13.37 -8.35 7.43
C GLU A 8 -13.44 -9.30 6.22
N MET A 9 -12.83 -8.92 5.10
CA MET A 9 -12.85 -9.69 3.86
C MET A 9 -11.95 -10.92 3.98
N SER A 10 -12.42 -12.04 3.42
CA SER A 10 -11.60 -13.22 3.16
C SER A 10 -10.54 -12.91 2.11
N GLU A 11 -9.51 -13.75 2.04
CA GLU A 11 -8.46 -13.67 1.01
C GLU A 11 -9.05 -13.65 -0.41
N TYR A 12 -10.07 -14.48 -0.67
CA TYR A 12 -10.75 -14.52 -1.96
C TYR A 12 -11.47 -13.18 -2.27
N GLU A 13 -12.23 -12.64 -1.31
CA GLU A 13 -12.91 -11.35 -1.46
C GLU A 13 -11.90 -10.21 -1.69
N LEU A 14 -10.78 -10.19 -0.96
CA LEU A 14 -9.71 -9.21 -1.15
C LEU A 14 -9.11 -9.28 -2.55
N LYS A 15 -8.80 -10.49 -3.05
CA LYS A 15 -8.28 -10.68 -4.41
C LYS A 15 -9.25 -10.20 -5.49
N GLN A 16 -10.54 -10.48 -5.33
CA GLN A 16 -11.58 -9.99 -6.25
C GLN A 16 -11.69 -8.45 -6.22
N GLU A 17 -11.67 -7.85 -5.03
CA GLU A 17 -11.73 -6.39 -4.89
C GLU A 17 -10.47 -5.72 -5.48
N ILE A 18 -9.28 -6.27 -5.25
CA ILE A 18 -8.04 -5.78 -5.86
C ILE A 18 -8.10 -5.86 -7.39
N ALA A 19 -8.56 -6.98 -7.96
CA ALA A 19 -8.68 -7.12 -9.41
C ALA A 19 -9.62 -6.05 -10.01
N LYS A 20 -10.76 -5.81 -9.36
CA LYS A 20 -11.73 -4.78 -9.76
C LYS A 20 -11.15 -3.37 -9.64
N LEU A 21 -10.40 -3.07 -8.58
CA LEU A 21 -9.73 -1.78 -8.39
C LEU A 21 -8.68 -1.54 -9.47
N ASN A 22 -7.84 -2.54 -9.77
CA ASN A 22 -6.81 -2.45 -10.79
C ASN A 22 -7.40 -2.26 -12.20
N GLU A 23 -8.51 -2.96 -12.53
CA GLU A 23 -9.17 -2.79 -13.82
C GLU A 23 -9.71 -1.36 -13.99
N LYS A 24 -10.29 -0.80 -12.94
CA LYS A 24 -10.74 0.60 -12.93
C LYS A 24 -9.57 1.57 -13.02
N ALA A 25 -8.48 1.30 -12.31
CA ALA A 25 -7.28 2.14 -12.33
C ALA A 25 -6.71 2.20 -13.76
N ARG A 26 -6.56 1.04 -14.42
CA ARG A 26 -6.13 0.96 -15.83
C ARG A 26 -7.02 1.77 -16.77
N LYS A 27 -8.35 1.72 -16.59
CA LYS A 27 -9.30 2.52 -17.39
C LYS A 27 -9.14 4.02 -17.12
N ALA A 28 -9.02 4.42 -15.84
CA ALA A 28 -8.81 5.82 -15.45
C ALA A 28 -7.50 6.37 -16.04
N GLU A 29 -6.41 5.60 -16.00
CA GLU A 29 -5.14 5.93 -16.60
C GLU A 29 -5.26 6.14 -18.12
N GLN A 30 -5.90 5.21 -18.84
CA GLN A 30 -6.13 5.32 -20.29
C GLN A 30 -6.94 6.56 -20.69
N MET A 31 -7.82 7.03 -19.81
CA MET A 31 -8.63 8.24 -20.02
C MET A 31 -7.93 9.53 -19.52
N GLY A 32 -6.71 9.45 -18.99
CA GLY A 32 -5.99 10.59 -18.43
C GLY A 32 -6.56 11.11 -17.10
N MET A 33 -7.35 10.29 -16.40
CA MET A 33 -8.00 10.65 -15.13
C MET A 33 -7.05 10.45 -13.94
N VAL A 34 -5.98 11.24 -13.87
CA VAL A 34 -4.87 11.10 -12.91
C VAL A 34 -5.33 11.05 -11.44
N ASN A 35 -6.28 11.89 -11.05
CA ASN A 35 -6.79 11.93 -9.68
C ASN A 35 -7.54 10.64 -9.31
N GLU A 36 -8.38 10.14 -10.20
CA GLU A 36 -9.15 8.90 -9.99
C GLU A 36 -8.22 7.68 -9.96
N PHE A 37 -7.25 7.64 -10.87
CA PHE A 37 -6.20 6.62 -10.88
C PHE A 37 -5.47 6.57 -9.53
N ALA A 38 -5.01 7.70 -9.01
CA ALA A 38 -4.32 7.77 -7.72
C ALA A 38 -5.18 7.30 -6.54
N VAL A 39 -6.49 7.59 -6.56
CA VAL A 39 -7.43 7.10 -5.54
C VAL A 39 -7.58 5.58 -5.61
N LEU A 40 -7.70 5.01 -6.81
CA LEU A 40 -7.86 3.58 -7.03
C LEU A 40 -6.60 2.79 -6.64
N GLU A 41 -5.42 3.29 -6.99
CA GLU A 41 -4.14 2.70 -6.59
C GLU A 41 -3.98 2.65 -5.07
N ARG A 42 -4.32 3.75 -4.37
CA ARG A 42 -4.28 3.77 -2.89
C ARG A 42 -5.23 2.76 -2.27
N LYS A 43 -6.43 2.58 -2.82
CA LYS A 43 -7.38 1.55 -2.37
C LYS A 43 -6.83 0.15 -2.62
N ALA A 44 -6.23 -0.10 -3.78
CA ALA A 44 -5.63 -1.38 -4.12
C ALA A 44 -4.45 -1.71 -3.19
N ALA A 45 -3.57 -0.74 -2.90
CA ALA A 45 -2.48 -0.88 -1.94
C ALA A 45 -3.01 -1.21 -0.53
N MET A 46 -4.06 -0.53 -0.07
CA MET A 46 -4.69 -0.85 1.21
C MET A 46 -5.24 -2.27 1.26
N ALA A 47 -5.99 -2.70 0.23
CA ALA A 47 -6.52 -4.06 0.17
C ALA A 47 -5.41 -5.12 0.12
N LYS A 48 -4.34 -4.89 -0.67
CA LYS A 48 -3.16 -5.76 -0.71
C LYS A 48 -2.48 -5.91 0.65
N SER A 49 -2.51 -4.89 1.51
CA SER A 49 -1.86 -4.95 2.82
C SER A 49 -2.53 -5.97 3.77
N TYR A 50 -3.82 -6.26 3.57
CA TYR A 50 -4.52 -7.32 4.30
C TYR A 50 -4.22 -8.74 3.79
N LEU A 51 -3.46 -8.87 2.70
CA LEU A 51 -2.97 -10.15 2.18
C LEU A 51 -1.53 -10.46 2.61
N LEU A 52 -0.89 -9.56 3.36
CA LEU A 52 0.50 -9.69 3.80
C LEU A 52 0.55 -9.96 5.30
N ASN A 53 1.63 -10.62 5.75
CA ASN A 53 1.89 -10.76 7.18
C ASN A 53 2.71 -9.55 7.68
N PRO A 54 2.18 -8.74 8.61
CA PRO A 54 2.94 -7.63 9.20
C PRO A 54 4.26 -8.07 9.85
N GLU A 55 4.36 -9.31 10.32
CA GLU A 55 5.58 -9.83 10.94
C GLU A 55 6.76 -9.97 9.96
N ASP A 56 6.51 -9.95 8.65
CA ASP A 56 7.57 -9.99 7.63
C ASP A 56 8.32 -8.66 7.51
N PHE A 57 7.76 -7.60 8.09
CA PHE A 57 8.31 -6.24 8.13
C PHE A 57 8.89 -5.96 9.51
N LYS A 58 10.09 -5.39 9.57
CA LYS A 58 10.81 -5.19 10.85
C LYS A 58 11.04 -3.71 11.14
N GLN A 59 10.86 -3.36 12.39
CA GLN A 59 11.25 -2.06 12.92
C GLN A 59 12.75 -1.81 12.73
N GLY A 60 13.10 -0.58 12.33
CA GLY A 60 14.48 -0.15 12.10
C GLY A 60 15.00 -0.46 10.70
N GLU A 61 14.37 -1.39 9.97
CA GLU A 61 14.76 -1.75 8.61
C GLU A 61 14.31 -0.71 7.57
N ILE A 62 15.03 -0.71 6.46
CA ILE A 62 14.80 0.16 5.30
C ILE A 62 14.25 -0.70 4.16
N TYR A 63 13.19 -0.19 3.54
CA TYR A 63 12.51 -0.83 2.43
C TYR A 63 12.48 0.12 1.24
N GLN A 64 12.51 -0.42 0.03
CA GLN A 64 12.21 0.36 -1.17
C GLN A 64 10.69 0.61 -1.24
N ILE A 65 10.29 1.79 -1.69
CA ILE A 65 8.88 2.13 -1.89
C ILE A 65 8.45 1.61 -3.26
N GLU A 66 7.45 0.73 -3.28
CA GLU A 66 6.87 0.17 -4.50
C GLU A 66 6.32 1.30 -5.39
N GLY A 67 6.69 1.27 -6.68
CA GLY A 67 6.27 2.28 -7.65
C GLY A 67 7.06 3.61 -7.58
N ASP A 68 8.05 3.73 -6.69
CA ASP A 68 8.89 4.93 -6.55
C ASP A 68 10.38 4.53 -6.52
N PRO A 69 10.98 4.20 -7.68
CA PRO A 69 12.36 3.72 -7.76
C PRO A 69 13.38 4.70 -7.16
N GLY A 70 14.26 4.20 -6.29
CA GLY A 70 15.23 5.04 -5.56
C GLY A 70 14.65 5.77 -4.34
N ALA A 71 13.34 5.67 -4.09
CA ALA A 71 12.75 6.11 -2.83
C ALA A 71 12.74 4.97 -1.81
N TYR A 72 13.14 5.30 -0.58
CA TYR A 72 13.29 4.36 0.52
C TYR A 72 12.52 4.84 1.75
N PHE A 73 12.01 3.90 2.52
CA PHE A 73 11.26 4.14 3.75
C PHE A 73 11.89 3.38 4.91
N LYS A 74 12.16 4.06 6.02
CA LYS A 74 12.62 3.42 7.26
C LYS A 74 11.45 3.25 8.21
N ILE A 75 11.23 2.03 8.69
CA ILE A 75 10.15 1.73 9.63
C ILE A 75 10.57 2.12 11.05
N ASN A 76 9.77 2.96 11.71
CA ASN A 76 9.86 3.23 13.15
C ASN A 76 9.08 2.20 13.96
N TYR A 77 7.87 1.85 13.54
CA TYR A 77 7.03 0.82 14.16
C TYR A 77 5.91 0.38 13.21
N LEU A 78 5.22 -0.70 13.56
CA LEU A 78 4.05 -1.20 12.83
C LEU A 78 2.78 -0.98 13.67
N ASN A 79 1.67 -0.67 13.00
CA ASN A 79 0.35 -0.63 13.62
C ASN A 79 -0.71 -1.16 12.64
N GLY A 80 -1.23 -2.35 12.91
CA GLY A 80 -2.09 -3.08 11.98
C GLY A 80 -1.36 -3.36 10.67
N VAL A 81 -1.96 -2.96 9.55
CA VAL A 81 -1.39 -3.12 8.19
C VAL A 81 -0.58 -1.90 7.71
N PHE A 82 -0.22 -1.01 8.64
CA PHE A 82 0.59 0.17 8.35
C PHE A 82 1.97 0.08 8.99
N ALA A 83 2.96 0.57 8.25
CA ALA A 83 4.26 0.93 8.75
C ALA A 83 4.33 2.43 8.98
N TRP A 84 4.67 2.82 10.20
CA TRP A 84 4.94 4.21 10.57
C TRP A 84 6.43 4.44 10.54
N GLY A 85 6.86 5.55 9.98
CA GLY A 85 8.27 5.79 9.67
C GLY A 85 8.46 7.04 8.82
N TYR A 86 9.58 7.12 8.10
CA TYR A 86 9.87 8.28 7.25
C TYR A 86 10.63 7.89 5.98
N ARG A 87 10.45 8.71 4.94
CA ARG A 87 11.21 8.59 3.68
C ARG A 87 12.64 9.10 3.88
N LEU A 88 13.63 8.36 3.38
CA LEU A 88 15.04 8.74 3.48
C LEU A 88 15.40 9.96 2.61
N SER A 89 14.71 10.14 1.48
CA SER A 89 14.85 11.31 0.60
C SER A 89 13.96 12.49 0.99
N GLY A 90 13.17 12.36 2.05
CA GLY A 90 12.18 13.36 2.47
C GLY A 90 12.69 14.33 3.53
N THR A 91 11.74 15.01 4.19
CA THR A 91 12.01 15.97 5.28
C THR A 91 12.28 15.29 6.63
N GLY A 92 12.27 13.95 6.69
CA GLY A 92 12.33 13.19 7.94
C GLY A 92 11.04 13.22 8.76
N LYS A 93 9.95 13.80 8.23
CA LYS A 93 8.65 13.80 8.90
C LYS A 93 8.06 12.40 8.92
N GLU A 94 7.50 12.00 10.07
CA GLU A 94 6.81 10.73 10.20
C GLU A 94 5.53 10.69 9.36
N GLU A 95 5.34 9.58 8.66
CA GLU A 95 4.14 9.25 7.90
C GLU A 95 3.84 7.75 8.01
N ALA A 96 2.62 7.38 7.63
CA ALA A 96 2.18 5.99 7.59
C ALA A 96 2.06 5.52 6.14
N LEU A 97 2.70 4.41 5.81
CA LEU A 97 2.53 3.72 4.53
C LEU A 97 1.89 2.34 4.76
N PRO A 98 0.96 1.90 3.88
CA PRO A 98 0.52 0.52 3.86
C PRO A 98 1.71 -0.42 3.64
N ILE A 99 1.78 -1.55 4.36
CA ILE A 99 2.91 -2.49 4.24
C ILE A 99 3.06 -3.08 2.83
N SER A 100 1.99 -3.10 2.02
CA SER A 100 2.05 -3.51 0.61
C SER A 100 2.86 -2.58 -0.29
N MET A 101 3.21 -1.38 0.18
CA MET A 101 4.07 -0.45 -0.55
C MET A 101 5.55 -0.64 -0.22
N LEU A 102 5.91 -1.58 0.66
CA LEU A 102 7.28 -1.78 1.13
C LEU A 102 7.88 -3.04 0.53
N LYS A 103 8.97 -2.88 -0.23
CA LYS A 103 9.72 -3.98 -0.84
C LYS A 103 11.06 -4.16 -0.13
N LYS A 104 11.39 -5.39 0.26
CA LYS A 104 12.69 -5.71 0.86
C LYS A 104 13.81 -5.39 -0.13
N LEU A 105 14.92 -4.87 0.41
CA LEU A 105 16.17 -4.71 -0.34
C LEU A 105 16.79 -6.11 -0.44
N GLU A 106 17.01 -6.58 -1.67
CA GLU A 106 17.77 -7.80 -1.94
C GLU A 106 19.27 -7.58 -1.71
#